data_AF-A0A010INR8-F1
#
_entry.id   AF-A0A010INR8-F1
#
_cell.length_a   1.000
_cell.length_b   1.000
_cell.length_c   1.000
_cell.angle_alpha   90.00
_cell.angle_beta   90.00
_cell.angle_gamma   90.00
#
_symmetry.space_group_name_H-M   'P 1'
#
loop_
_entity.id
_entity.type
_entity.pdbx_description
1 polymer ?
#
loop_
_entity_poly.entity_id
_entity_poly.type
_entity_poly.pdbx_seq_one_letter_code
_entity_poly.pdbx_strand_id
1 'polypeptide(L)'
;MQLIAKFLNLFNLKSTSNEEAKAIIKFARYTTDGFLILATNMGQFTLDIIDCKFSDTSSGDILFLFSRKNEDGRDENLDLKIDNSPEFKEKNKEIIEKFNEMKARKINPS
;
A
#
# COMPACT_ATOMS: atom_id res chain seq x y z
N MET A 1 -9.21 -24.34 12.16
CA MET A 1 -8.70 -23.03 12.64
C MET A 1 -8.92 -22.04 11.50
N GLN A 2 -10.04 -21.32 11.49
CA GLN A 2 -10.36 -20.37 10.43
C GLN A 2 -9.76 -19.01 10.81
N LEU A 3 -8.71 -18.60 10.11
CA LEU A 3 -8.22 -17.22 10.20
C LEU A 3 -9.24 -16.35 9.44
N ILE A 4 -10.12 -15.68 10.18
CA ILE A 4 -11.06 -14.72 9.62
C ILE A 4 -10.24 -13.49 9.20
N ALA A 5 -9.98 -13.34 7.90
CA ALA A 5 -9.58 -12.07 7.33
C ALA A 5 -10.79 -11.12 7.45
N LYS A 6 -10.83 -10.30 8.50
CA LYS A 6 -11.79 -9.19 8.61
C LYS A 6 -11.42 -8.14 7.56
N PHE A 7 -12.00 -8.25 6.37
CA PHE A 7 -12.09 -7.15 5.43
C PHE A 7 -12.95 -6.04 6.06
N LEU A 8 -12.31 -4.99 6.58
CA LEU A 8 -13.02 -3.76 6.90
C LEU A 8 -13.42 -3.10 5.57
N ASN A 9 -14.72 -3.16 5.25
CA ASN A 9 -15.35 -2.36 4.20
C ASN A 9 -15.10 -0.87 4.49
N LEU A 10 -14.14 -0.26 3.79
CA LEU A 10 -13.87 1.18 3.85
C LEU A 10 -13.88 1.82 2.45
N PHE A 11 -14.83 1.43 1.59
CA PHE A 11 -15.06 2.14 0.32
C PHE A 11 -16.26 3.09 0.46
N ASN A 12 -15.99 4.27 1.00
CA ASN A 12 -16.80 5.46 0.79
C ASN A 12 -15.91 6.71 0.92
N LEU A 13 -14.90 6.83 0.06
CA LEU A 13 -14.28 8.14 -0.20
C LEU A 13 -15.16 8.88 -1.22
N LYS A 14 -16.12 9.66 -0.72
CA LYS A 14 -16.67 10.78 -1.50
C LYS A 14 -15.59 11.85 -1.61
N SER A 15 -15.04 12.01 -2.80
CA SER A 15 -14.16 13.12 -3.14
C SER A 15 -14.96 14.42 -3.18
N THR A 16 -14.58 15.38 -2.35
CA THR A 16 -14.99 16.78 -2.52
C THR A 16 -13.74 17.66 -2.50
N SER A 17 -13.67 18.53 -3.52
CA SER A 17 -12.71 19.60 -3.85
C SER A 17 -11.31 19.24 -4.40
N ASN A 18 -11.19 19.24 -5.73
CA ASN A 18 -10.15 19.79 -6.65
C ASN A 18 -8.65 19.89 -6.27
N GLU A 19 -8.16 19.20 -5.26
CA GLU A 19 -6.83 18.61 -5.25
C GLU A 19 -7.03 17.13 -4.95
N GLU A 20 -6.53 16.24 -5.80
CA GLU A 20 -6.59 14.81 -5.49
C GLU A 20 -5.80 14.59 -4.20
N ALA A 21 -6.52 14.32 -3.11
CA ALA A 21 -5.91 14.19 -1.80
C ALA A 21 -4.78 13.15 -1.86
N LYS A 22 -3.57 13.56 -1.46
CA LYS A 22 -2.43 12.66 -1.37
C LYS A 22 -2.45 11.93 -0.03
N ALA A 23 -2.15 10.64 -0.06
CA ALA A 23 -2.05 9.82 1.13
C ALA A 23 -0.71 10.09 1.83
N ILE A 24 -0.76 10.34 3.14
CA ILE A 24 0.43 10.47 3.98
C ILE A 24 0.61 9.16 4.74
N ILE A 25 1.77 8.52 4.61
CA ILE A 25 2.06 7.26 5.31
C ILE A 25 2.35 7.54 6.79
N LYS A 26 1.43 7.12 7.66
CA LYS A 26 1.62 7.15 9.11
C LYS A 26 2.64 6.11 9.52
N PHE A 27 2.49 4.87 9.06
CA PHE A 27 3.47 3.80 9.21
C PHE A 27 3.27 2.68 8.19
N ALA A 28 4.32 1.89 7.99
CA ALA A 28 4.28 0.60 7.31
C ALA A 28 4.85 -0.47 8.25
N ARG A 29 4.17 -1.61 8.37
CA ARG A 29 4.65 -2.78 9.12
C ARG A 29 4.56 -4.03 8.26
N TYR A 30 5.49 -4.95 8.47
CA TYR A 30 5.58 -6.19 7.71
C TYR A 30 5.39 -7.36 8.67
N THR A 31 4.43 -8.24 8.36
CA THR A 31 4.21 -9.45 9.14
C THR A 31 5.18 -10.55 8.72
N THR A 32 5.38 -11.55 9.59
CA THR A 32 6.17 -12.75 9.28
C THR A 32 5.60 -13.53 8.10
N ASP A 33 4.28 -13.47 7.91
CA ASP A 33 3.56 -14.15 6.82
C ASP A 33 3.57 -13.34 5.51
N GLY A 34 4.33 -12.24 5.48
CA GLY A 34 4.55 -11.46 4.27
C GLY A 34 3.40 -10.54 3.87
N PHE A 35 2.60 -10.08 4.84
CA PHE A 35 1.62 -9.01 4.63
C PHE A 35 2.24 -7.64 4.95
N LEU A 36 1.86 -6.65 4.15
CA LEU A 36 2.07 -5.23 4.42
C LEU A 36 0.85 -4.68 5.15
N ILE A 37 1.07 -4.11 6.34
CA ILE A 37 0.11 -3.24 7.03
C ILE A 37 0.50 -1.79 6.72
N LEU A 38 -0.25 -1.13 5.85
CA LEU A 38 -0.04 0.25 5.44
C LEU A 38 -1.09 1.15 6.07
N ALA A 39 -0.69 2.02 6.99
CA ALA A 39 -1.57 3.01 7.61
C ALA A 39 -1.31 4.40 7.05
N THR A 40 -2.38 5.07 6.62
CA THR A 40 -2.34 6.42 6.05
C THR A 40 -3.32 7.35 6.76
N ASN A 41 -3.37 8.62 6.35
CA ASN A 41 -4.46 9.54 6.68
C ASN A 41 -5.80 9.12 6.07
N MET A 42 -5.82 8.28 5.03
CA MET A 42 -7.04 7.83 4.34
C MET A 42 -7.59 6.50 4.84
N GLY A 43 -6.80 5.72 5.58
CA GLY A 43 -7.23 4.42 6.09
C GLY A 43 -6.07 3.53 6.50
N GLN A 44 -6.37 2.28 6.83
CA GLN A 44 -5.38 1.25 7.07
C GLN A 44 -5.70 0.04 6.21
N PHE A 45 -4.69 -0.47 5.50
CA PHE A 45 -4.80 -1.59 4.59
C PHE A 45 -3.88 -2.72 5.05
N THR A 46 -4.33 -3.96 4.90
CA THR A 46 -3.51 -5.16 5.12
C THR A 46 -3.55 -5.98 3.86
N LEU A 47 -2.42 -6.01 3.15
CA LEU A 47 -2.32 -6.47 1.77
C LEU A 47 -1.17 -7.46 1.64
N ASP A 48 -1.31 -8.45 0.76
CA ASP A 48 -0.19 -9.31 0.43
C ASP A 48 0.88 -8.48 -0.31
N ILE A 49 2.12 -8.52 0.17
CA ILE A 49 3.21 -7.74 -0.41
C ILE A 49 3.50 -8.13 -1.87
N ILE A 50 3.18 -9.36 -2.31
CA ILE A 50 3.43 -9.78 -3.71
C ILE A 50 2.54 -9.02 -4.69
N ASP A 51 1.31 -8.72 -4.27
CA ASP A 51 0.29 -8.02 -5.04
C ASP A 51 0.45 -6.49 -5.00
N CYS A 52 1.41 -5.99 -4.21
CA CYS A 52 1.66 -4.57 -4.01
C CYS A 52 2.85 -4.05 -4.83
N LYS A 53 2.88 -2.75 -5.14
CA LYS A 53 4.03 -2.08 -5.77
C LYS A 53 4.10 -0.61 -5.36
N PHE A 54 5.30 -0.11 -5.10
CA PHE A 54 5.58 1.34 -5.10
C PHE A 54 6.21 1.73 -6.44
N SER A 55 5.82 2.86 -7.00
CA SER A 55 6.37 3.38 -8.26
C SER A 55 6.51 4.89 -8.19
N ASP A 56 7.67 5.40 -8.58
CA ASP A 56 7.86 6.83 -8.74
C ASP A 56 7.12 7.31 -9.99
N THR A 57 6.52 8.48 -9.90
CA THR A 57 5.88 9.16 -11.04
C THR A 57 6.80 10.22 -11.62
N SER A 58 6.58 10.59 -12.88
CA SER A 58 7.35 11.67 -13.53
C SER A 58 7.16 13.04 -12.87
N SER A 59 6.11 13.24 -12.07
CA SER A 59 5.86 14.45 -11.29
C SER A 59 6.59 14.48 -9.94
N GLY A 60 7.32 13.41 -9.58
CA GLY A 60 8.02 13.29 -8.30
C GLY A 60 7.16 12.76 -7.15
N ASP A 61 5.89 12.45 -7.42
CA ASP A 61 5.00 11.76 -6.48
C ASP A 61 5.28 10.25 -6.46
N ILE A 62 4.90 9.59 -5.38
CA ILE A 62 4.95 8.13 -5.26
C ILE A 62 3.55 7.57 -5.50
N LEU A 63 3.44 6.49 -6.28
CA LEU A 63 2.21 5.74 -6.47
C LEU A 63 2.35 4.37 -5.80
N PHE A 64 1.46 4.09 -4.85
CA PHE A 64 1.27 2.75 -4.29
C PHE A 64 0.12 2.06 -5.02
N LEU A 65 0.37 0.85 -5.49
CA LEU A 65 -0.55 0.03 -6.26
C LEU A 65 -0.75 -1.30 -5.55
N PHE A 66 -1.98 -1.75 -5.48
CA PHE A 66 -2.34 -3.13 -5.15
C PHE A 66 -3.28 -3.66 -6.22
N SER A 67 -3.04 -4.88 -6.70
CA SER A 67 -3.90 -5.54 -7.67
C SER A 67 -3.84 -7.04 -7.51
N ARG A 68 -5.00 -7.69 -7.41
CA ARG A 68 -5.13 -9.15 -7.44
C ARG A 68 -6.45 -9.59 -8.07
N LYS A 69 -6.57 -10.88 -8.37
CA LYS A 69 -7.85 -11.52 -8.66
C LYS A 69 -8.45 -12.07 -7.37
N ASN A 70 -9.73 -11.79 -7.12
CA ASN A 70 -10.46 -12.38 -6.02
C ASN A 70 -10.97 -13.79 -6.36
N GLU A 71 -11.68 -14.43 -5.43
CA GLU A 71 -12.20 -15.80 -5.59
C GLU A 71 -13.14 -15.95 -6.81
N ASP A 72 -13.83 -14.88 -7.19
CA ASP A 72 -14.72 -14.83 -8.36
C ASP A 72 -13.99 -14.49 -9.68
N GLY A 73 -12.64 -14.37 -9.64
CA GLY A 73 -11.84 -13.96 -10.79
C GLY A 73 -12.00 -12.49 -11.18
N ARG A 74 -12.57 -11.65 -10.30
CA ARG A 74 -12.70 -10.21 -10.51
C ARG A 74 -11.45 -9.49 -10.01
N ASP A 75 -11.11 -8.38 -10.65
CA ASP A 75 -10.00 -7.54 -10.21
C ASP A 75 -10.38 -6.79 -8.93
N GLU A 76 -9.52 -6.92 -7.92
CA GLU A 76 -9.50 -6.07 -6.74
C GLU A 76 -8.26 -5.20 -6.83
N ASN A 77 -8.45 -3.88 -6.83
CA ASN A 77 -7.36 -2.92 -6.92
C ASN A 77 -7.50 -1.79 -5.90
N LEU A 78 -6.36 -1.19 -5.56
CA LEU A 78 -6.24 0.00 -4.74
C LEU A 78 -5.04 0.81 -5.20
N ASP A 79 -5.29 2.06 -5.59
CA ASP A 79 -4.25 3.00 -6.01
C ASP A 79 -4.22 4.17 -5.02
N LEU A 80 -3.04 4.46 -4.49
CA LEU A 80 -2.82 5.59 -3.59
C LEU A 80 -1.68 6.46 -4.12
N LYS A 81 -1.97 7.72 -4.43
CA LYS A 81 -0.95 8.74 -4.63
C LYS A 81 -0.41 9.14 -3.25
N ILE A 82 0.83 8.80 -2.97
CA ILE A 82 1.51 9.12 -1.72
C ILE A 82 2.17 10.49 -1.83
N ASP A 83 1.96 11.32 -0.82
CA ASP A 83 2.64 12.61 -0.73
C ASP A 83 4.14 12.39 -0.53
N ASN A 84 4.93 12.93 -1.46
CA ASN A 84 6.39 12.84 -1.47
C ASN A 84 7.05 14.22 -1.39
N SER A 85 6.34 15.19 -0.79
CA SER A 85 6.90 16.49 -0.41
C SER A 85 8.14 16.34 0.49
N PRO A 86 9.02 17.35 0.57
CA PRO A 86 10.30 17.25 1.28
C PRO A 86 10.19 16.75 2.73
N GLU A 87 9.09 17.04 3.42
CA GLU A 87 8.84 16.59 4.80
C GLU A 87 8.60 15.09 4.94
N PHE A 88 8.12 14.41 3.90
CA PHE A 88 7.85 12.96 3.91
C PHE A 88 8.85 12.14 3.11
N LYS A 89 9.67 12.78 2.26
CA LYS A 89 10.52 12.13 1.27
C LYS A 89 11.48 11.07 1.86
N GLU A 90 12.23 11.41 2.91
CA GLU A 90 13.18 10.48 3.52
C GLU A 90 12.47 9.28 4.15
N LYS A 91 11.38 9.52 4.90
CA LYS A 91 10.58 8.44 5.50
C LYS A 91 9.96 7.52 4.44
N ASN A 92 9.44 8.09 3.35
CA ASN A 92 8.88 7.31 2.25
C ASN A 92 9.95 6.44 1.60
N LYS A 93 11.15 6.97 1.39
CA LYS A 93 12.28 6.23 0.84
C LYS A 93 12.64 5.03 1.72
N GLU A 94 12.79 5.21 3.03
CA GLU A 94 13.05 4.10 3.97
C GLU A 94 11.96 3.02 3.91
N ILE A 95 10.69 3.43 3.81
CA ILE A 95 9.55 2.51 3.71
C ILE A 95 9.63 1.70 2.41
N ILE A 96 9.94 2.34 1.28
CA ILE A 96 10.05 1.69 -0.03
C ILE A 96 11.25 0.73 -0.08
N GLU A 97 12.40 1.13 0.46
CA GLU A 97 13.58 0.26 0.57
C GLU A 97 13.24 -1.00 1.38
N LYS A 98 12.60 -0.82 2.54
CA LYS A 98 12.18 -1.96 3.37
C LYS A 98 11.14 -2.83 2.68
N PHE A 99 10.20 -2.21 1.97
CA PHE A 99 9.19 -2.93 1.18
C PHE A 99 9.86 -3.83 0.15
N ASN A 100 10.83 -3.31 -0.60
CA ASN A 100 11.54 -4.06 -1.63
C ASN A 100 12.34 -5.23 -1.04
N GLU A 101 13.02 -5.03 0.10
CA GLU A 101 13.71 -6.10 0.84
C GLU A 101 12.74 -7.22 1.23
N MET A 102 11.61 -6.86 1.84
CA MET A 102 10.63 -7.84 2.31
C MET A 102 9.94 -8.56 1.14
N LYS A 103 9.66 -7.86 0.05
CA LYS A 103 9.06 -8.45 -1.16
C LYS A 103 10.03 -9.43 -1.82
N ALA A 104 11.32 -9.08 -1.91
CA ALA A 104 12.35 -9.96 -2.46
C ALA A 104 12.48 -11.26 -1.65
N ARG A 105 12.45 -11.17 -0.31
CA ARG A 105 12.45 -12.36 0.58
C ARG A 105 11.24 -13.26 0.38
N LYS A 106 10.05 -12.69 0.16
CA LYS A 106 8.84 -13.50 -0.08
C LYS A 106 8.85 -14.19 -1.44
N ILE A 107 9.40 -13.55 -2.47
CA ILE A 107 9.53 -14.13 -3.81
C ILE A 107 10.59 -15.22 -3.84
N ASN A 108 11.72 -15.01 -3.16
CA ASN A 108 12.84 -15.95 -3.10
C ASN A 108 13.10 -16.40 -1.65
N PRO A 109 12.26 -17.28 -1.08
CA PRO A 109 12.51 -17.82 0.25
C PRO A 109 13.77 -18.68 0.20
N SER A 110 14.76 -18.30 1.01
CA SER A 110 16.04 -19.01 1.17
C SER A 110 15.88 -20.31 1.94
#